data_AF-A0AAU0UNJ0-F1
#
_entry.id   AF-A0AAU0UNJ0-F1
#
_cell.length_a   1.000
_cell.length_b   1.000
_cell.length_c   1.000
_cell.angle_alpha   90.00
_cell.angle_beta   90.00
_cell.angle_gamma   90.00
#
_symmetry.space_group_name_H-M   'P 1'
#
loop_
_entity.id
_entity.type
_entity.pdbx_description
1 polymer ?
#
loop_
_entity_poly.entity_id
_entity_poly.type
_entity_poly.pdbx_seq_one_letter_code
_entity_poly.pdbx_strand_id
1 'polypeptide(L)'
;MEQLETLFDRIFLTQQPSADRFSVYRFYQLLDQEPINTLEVLFFNYHWRQEKINYSVMKGFFLRHSPHIYHALTKFAVPLERNYLYACLEKDFFSKQVSFLATLRNLIKDTLKCITDNTTVNSKDAARTLRNMKHTDNIALQVKENLRIPFDSITVLDDVETFANGAEVLADLSQMRCAYFSPAAVVSFPPTDENIGATPFLSRHLQQLLTPKKKEQICQVLKSIIENHPLPDLVKQALALYMTLMGDDIPWQKHPFILRLYYNSYWHWKVQQIRDKATEGVKT
;
A
#
# COMPACT_ATOMS: atom_id res chain seq x y z
N MET A 1 -13.50 9.40 -28.65
CA MET A 1 -13.72 10.27 -27.48
C MET A 1 -15.09 10.95 -27.54
N GLU A 2 -15.44 11.65 -28.62
CA GLU A 2 -16.74 12.35 -28.77
C GLU A 2 -17.98 11.46 -28.51
N GLN A 3 -17.93 10.19 -28.95
CA GLN A 3 -19.00 9.22 -28.70
C GLN A 3 -19.17 8.83 -27.22
N LEU A 4 -18.10 8.89 -26.41
CA LEU A 4 -18.15 8.58 -24.96
C LEU A 4 -18.64 9.78 -24.16
N GLU A 5 -18.28 10.99 -24.56
CA GLU A 5 -18.77 12.21 -23.90
C GLU A 5 -20.29 12.34 -24.08
N THR A 6 -20.81 12.13 -25.29
CA THR A 6 -22.26 12.11 -25.54
C THR A 6 -22.97 11.00 -24.75
N LEU A 7 -22.31 9.85 -24.54
CA LEU A 7 -22.83 8.78 -23.71
C LEU A 7 -22.94 9.23 -22.24
N PHE A 8 -21.92 9.90 -21.71
CA PHE A 8 -21.92 10.43 -20.35
C PHE A 8 -22.91 11.57 -20.15
N ASP A 9 -23.09 12.46 -21.12
CA ASP A 9 -24.13 13.50 -21.08
C ASP A 9 -25.53 12.87 -20.88
N ARG A 10 -25.83 11.81 -21.65
CA ARG A 10 -27.11 11.07 -21.59
C ARG A 10 -27.31 10.25 -20.31
N ILE A 11 -26.24 9.97 -19.58
CA ILE A 11 -26.31 9.20 -18.33
C ILE A 11 -26.37 10.14 -17.12
N PHE A 12 -25.57 11.20 -17.13
CA PHE A 12 -25.32 12.01 -15.94
C PHE A 12 -25.93 13.41 -15.98
N LEU A 13 -26.27 13.97 -17.16
CA LEU A 13 -26.79 15.34 -17.27
C LEU A 13 -28.27 15.43 -17.62
N THR A 14 -28.86 14.40 -18.23
CA THR A 14 -30.30 14.36 -18.46
C THR A 14 -31.03 14.18 -17.14
N GLN A 15 -31.71 15.24 -16.66
CA GLN A 15 -32.53 15.25 -15.44
C GLN A 15 -33.77 14.31 -15.49
N GLN A 16 -33.85 13.40 -16.45
CA GLN A 16 -34.95 12.44 -16.52
C GLN A 16 -34.63 11.19 -15.68
N PRO A 17 -35.62 10.60 -14.96
CA PRO A 17 -35.39 9.55 -13.96
C PRO A 17 -34.89 8.22 -14.54
N SER A 18 -34.92 8.10 -15.86
CA SER A 18 -34.34 7.01 -16.64
C SER A 18 -33.34 7.59 -17.61
N ALA A 19 -32.05 7.53 -17.28
CA ALA A 19 -31.03 7.53 -18.32
C ALA A 19 -31.47 6.55 -19.42
N ASP A 20 -31.32 6.95 -20.68
CA ASP A 20 -31.68 6.11 -21.83
C ASP A 20 -31.13 4.68 -21.59
N ARG A 21 -32.03 3.69 -21.45
CA ARG A 21 -31.66 2.32 -21.05
C ARG A 21 -30.57 1.76 -21.96
N PHE A 22 -30.60 2.18 -23.23
CA PHE A 22 -29.58 1.83 -24.21
C PHE A 22 -28.21 2.43 -23.86
N SER A 23 -28.17 3.70 -23.49
CA SER A 23 -26.95 4.39 -23.04
C SER A 23 -26.38 3.74 -21.77
N VAL A 24 -27.22 3.39 -20.79
CA VAL A 24 -26.79 2.69 -19.58
C VAL A 24 -26.24 1.30 -19.88
N TYR A 25 -26.91 0.54 -20.75
CA TYR A 25 -26.45 -0.78 -21.17
C TYR A 25 -25.11 -0.73 -21.91
N ARG A 26 -24.96 0.23 -22.83
CA ARG A 26 -23.71 0.47 -23.54
C ARG A 26 -22.57 0.84 -22.58
N PHE A 27 -22.87 1.60 -21.52
CA PHE A 27 -21.89 1.91 -20.48
C PHE A 27 -21.44 0.64 -19.73
N TYR A 28 -22.33 -0.30 -19.42
CA TYR A 28 -21.94 -1.57 -18.81
C TYR A 28 -21.03 -2.40 -19.72
N GLN A 29 -21.35 -2.49 -21.01
CA GLN A 29 -20.51 -3.21 -21.97
C GLN A 29 -19.07 -2.66 -21.99
N LEU A 30 -18.94 -1.34 -21.91
CA LEU A 30 -17.63 -0.69 -21.84
C LEU A 30 -16.90 -0.96 -20.51
N LEU A 31 -17.63 -0.96 -19.38
CA LEU A 31 -17.06 -1.32 -18.09
C LEU A 31 -16.61 -2.78 -18.02
N ASP A 32 -17.31 -3.69 -18.68
CA ASP A 32 -16.95 -5.11 -18.73
C ASP A 32 -15.72 -5.36 -19.61
N GLN A 33 -15.61 -4.64 -20.73
CA GLN A 33 -14.48 -4.76 -21.67
C GLN A 33 -13.22 -4.03 -21.20
N GLU A 34 -13.35 -2.75 -20.82
CA GLU A 34 -12.24 -1.88 -20.47
C GLU A 34 -12.58 -1.01 -19.24
N PRO A 35 -12.63 -1.61 -18.03
CA PRO A 35 -13.09 -0.94 -16.82
C PRO A 35 -12.24 0.27 -16.44
N ILE A 36 -10.91 0.14 -16.55
CA ILE A 36 -9.96 1.19 -16.18
C ILE A 36 -10.07 2.36 -17.15
N ASN A 37 -9.91 2.12 -18.46
CA ASN A 37 -9.98 3.15 -19.49
C ASN A 37 -11.33 3.88 -19.49
N THR A 38 -12.44 3.16 -19.35
CA THR A 38 -13.78 3.77 -19.31
C THR A 38 -13.94 4.72 -18.13
N LEU A 39 -13.47 4.33 -16.94
CA LEU A 39 -13.53 5.16 -15.75
C LEU A 39 -12.50 6.31 -15.80
N GLU A 40 -11.33 6.12 -16.40
CA GLU A 40 -10.36 7.19 -16.64
C GLU A 40 -10.93 8.28 -17.54
N VAL A 41 -11.57 7.90 -18.66
CA VAL A 41 -12.22 8.87 -19.54
C VAL A 41 -13.36 9.58 -18.82
N LEU A 42 -14.17 8.85 -18.04
CA LEU A 42 -15.25 9.46 -17.25
C LEU A 42 -14.73 10.48 -16.23
N PHE A 43 -13.71 10.12 -15.45
CA PHE A 43 -13.25 10.97 -14.35
C PHE A 43 -12.27 12.06 -14.81
N PHE A 44 -11.27 11.74 -15.62
CA PHE A 44 -10.19 12.69 -15.96
C PHE A 44 -10.42 13.45 -17.25
N ASN A 45 -11.10 12.86 -18.25
CA ASN A 45 -11.38 13.57 -19.50
C ASN A 45 -12.71 14.29 -19.47
N TYR A 46 -13.75 13.66 -18.91
CA TYR A 46 -15.09 14.23 -18.90
C TYR A 46 -15.37 15.06 -17.64
N HIS A 47 -15.24 14.47 -16.44
CA HIS A 47 -15.60 15.15 -15.19
C HIS A 47 -14.61 16.26 -14.81
N TRP A 48 -13.31 15.97 -14.78
CA TRP A 48 -12.26 16.95 -14.43
C TRP A 48 -12.20 18.15 -15.38
N ARG A 49 -12.39 17.95 -16.68
CA ARG A 49 -12.27 19.05 -17.67
C ARG A 49 -13.54 19.88 -17.79
N GLN A 50 -14.71 19.27 -17.63
CA GLN A 50 -15.97 19.95 -17.90
C GLN A 50 -16.68 20.42 -16.62
N GLU A 51 -16.33 19.90 -15.43
CA GLU A 51 -16.98 20.17 -14.14
C GLU A 51 -18.52 20.02 -14.16
N LYS A 52 -19.06 19.30 -15.15
CA LYS A 52 -20.50 19.25 -15.42
C LYS A 52 -21.27 18.31 -14.50
N ILE A 53 -20.64 17.27 -13.96
CA ILE A 53 -21.35 16.27 -13.15
C ILE A 53 -21.19 16.55 -11.66
N ASN A 54 -22.30 16.52 -10.93
CA ASN A 54 -22.26 16.51 -9.48
C ASN A 54 -21.91 15.11 -8.95
N TYR A 55 -20.95 15.02 -8.02
CA TYR A 55 -20.59 13.79 -7.32
C TYR A 55 -21.79 13.06 -6.70
N SER A 56 -22.81 13.78 -6.23
CA SER A 56 -24.04 13.17 -5.70
C SER A 56 -24.83 12.40 -6.76
N VAL A 57 -24.85 12.90 -8.00
CA VAL A 57 -25.50 12.26 -9.15
C VAL A 57 -24.72 11.00 -9.56
N MET A 58 -23.39 11.08 -9.63
CA MET A 58 -22.55 9.90 -9.91
C MET A 58 -22.72 8.83 -8.84
N LYS A 59 -22.71 9.23 -7.55
CA LYS A 59 -22.90 8.30 -6.43
C LYS A 59 -24.27 7.62 -6.51
N GLY A 60 -25.33 8.39 -6.74
CA GLY A 60 -26.68 7.85 -6.90
C GLY A 60 -26.79 6.84 -8.05
N PHE A 61 -26.15 7.16 -9.18
CA PHE A 61 -26.07 6.25 -10.33
C PHE A 61 -25.29 4.96 -10.00
N PHE A 62 -24.09 5.08 -9.42
CA PHE A 62 -23.27 3.91 -9.07
C PHE A 62 -23.93 2.99 -8.05
N LEU A 63 -24.63 3.55 -7.06
CA LEU A 63 -25.35 2.75 -6.06
C LEU A 63 -26.53 2.00 -6.70
N ARG A 64 -27.33 2.68 -7.53
CA ARG A 64 -28.48 2.08 -8.24
C ARG A 64 -28.05 0.95 -9.18
N HIS A 65 -26.86 1.04 -9.74
CA HIS A 65 -26.33 0.10 -10.72
C HIS A 65 -25.13 -0.71 -10.19
N SER A 66 -25.04 -0.84 -8.87
CA SER A 66 -23.92 -1.47 -8.17
C SER A 66 -23.57 -2.89 -8.64
N PRO A 67 -24.51 -3.80 -9.00
CA PRO A 67 -24.16 -5.14 -9.46
C PRO A 67 -23.29 -5.17 -10.72
N HIS A 68 -23.42 -4.15 -11.58
CA HIS A 68 -22.70 -4.06 -12.86
C HIS A 68 -21.42 -3.21 -12.76
N ILE A 69 -21.32 -2.34 -11.75
CA ILE A 69 -20.27 -1.33 -11.69
C ILE A 69 -19.20 -1.66 -10.64
N TYR A 70 -19.52 -2.44 -9.61
CA TYR A 70 -18.62 -2.63 -8.47
C TYR A 70 -17.25 -3.21 -8.85
N HIS A 71 -17.21 -4.21 -9.75
CA HIS A 71 -15.95 -4.79 -10.22
C HIS A 71 -15.08 -3.82 -10.99
N ALA A 72 -15.69 -2.91 -11.77
CA ALA A 72 -14.95 -1.88 -12.47
C ALA A 72 -14.36 -0.87 -11.47
N LEU A 73 -15.12 -0.48 -10.44
CA LEU A 73 -14.65 0.41 -9.39
C LEU A 73 -13.49 -0.19 -8.57
N THR A 74 -13.55 -1.48 -8.22
CA THR A 74 -12.44 -2.13 -7.49
C THR A 74 -11.18 -2.23 -8.34
N LYS A 75 -11.31 -2.52 -9.65
CA LYS A 75 -10.16 -2.52 -10.58
C LYS A 75 -9.55 -1.13 -10.76
N PHE A 76 -10.39 -0.11 -10.92
CA PHE A 76 -9.95 1.28 -11.12
C PHE A 76 -9.39 1.93 -9.84
N ALA A 77 -9.78 1.46 -8.66
CA ALA A 77 -9.22 1.94 -7.40
C ALA A 77 -7.69 1.78 -7.35
N VAL A 78 -7.12 0.70 -7.91
CA VAL A 78 -5.68 0.45 -7.87
C VAL A 78 -4.84 1.56 -8.52
N PRO A 79 -5.06 1.93 -9.80
CA PRO A 79 -4.33 3.06 -10.42
C PRO A 79 -4.69 4.40 -9.75
N LEU A 80 -5.91 4.57 -9.25
CA LEU A 80 -6.31 5.79 -8.54
C LEU A 80 -5.51 6.01 -7.24
N GLU A 81 -5.30 4.96 -6.45
CA GLU A 81 -4.49 5.03 -5.23
C GLU A 81 -3.05 5.45 -5.52
N ARG A 82 -2.47 4.89 -6.59
CA ARG A 82 -1.11 5.23 -7.05
C ARG A 82 -1.02 6.73 -7.39
N ASN A 83 -1.95 7.23 -8.21
CA ASN A 83 -2.01 8.63 -8.63
C ASN A 83 -2.23 9.59 -7.46
N TYR A 84 -3.08 9.23 -6.50
CA TYR A 84 -3.29 10.03 -5.31
C TYR A 84 -2.04 10.13 -4.44
N LEU A 85 -1.33 9.01 -4.25
CA LEU A 85 -0.11 9.00 -3.46
C LEU A 85 1.00 9.85 -4.13
N TYR A 86 1.15 9.77 -5.46
CA TYR A 86 2.06 10.66 -6.20
C TYR A 86 1.74 12.13 -5.95
N ALA A 87 0.46 12.50 -6.10
CA ALA A 87 0.03 13.86 -5.92
C ALA A 87 0.26 14.36 -4.48
N CYS A 88 0.18 13.48 -3.47
CA CYS A 88 0.48 13.81 -2.08
C CYS A 88 1.98 13.98 -1.78
N LEU A 89 2.86 13.37 -2.57
CA LEU A 89 4.31 13.40 -2.37
C LEU A 89 5.00 14.58 -3.07
N GLU A 90 4.43 15.08 -4.16
CA GLU A 90 4.94 16.28 -4.83
C GLU A 90 4.62 17.53 -4.00
N LYS A 91 5.67 18.18 -3.48
CA LYS A 91 5.57 19.25 -2.48
C LYS A 91 4.95 20.56 -2.99
N ASP A 92 4.95 20.81 -4.30
CA ASP A 92 4.78 22.18 -4.80
C ASP A 92 3.74 22.42 -5.91
N PHE A 93 3.04 21.44 -6.47
CA PHE A 93 2.30 21.72 -7.73
C PHE A 93 0.82 21.36 -7.83
N PHE A 94 0.21 20.61 -6.90
CA PHE A 94 -1.07 19.99 -7.22
C PHE A 94 -2.15 20.03 -6.13
N SER A 95 -2.32 21.14 -5.40
CA SER A 95 -3.42 21.28 -4.43
C SER A 95 -4.79 20.96 -5.05
N LYS A 96 -5.03 21.38 -6.30
CA LYS A 96 -6.27 21.08 -7.04
C LYS A 96 -6.39 19.62 -7.45
N GLN A 97 -5.31 18.99 -7.96
CA GLN A 97 -5.40 17.58 -8.37
C GLN A 97 -5.46 16.65 -7.16
N VAL A 98 -4.69 16.92 -6.09
CA VAL A 98 -4.79 16.20 -4.81
C VAL A 98 -6.22 16.28 -4.28
N SER A 99 -6.81 17.50 -4.26
CA SER A 99 -8.20 17.67 -3.83
C SER A 99 -9.16 16.86 -4.70
N PHE A 100 -8.99 16.86 -6.02
CA PHE A 100 -9.85 16.10 -6.93
C PHE A 100 -9.72 14.60 -6.76
N LEU A 101 -8.48 14.10 -6.70
CA LEU A 101 -8.19 12.69 -6.46
C LEU A 101 -8.73 12.27 -5.09
N ALA A 102 -8.63 13.11 -4.06
CA ALA A 102 -9.25 12.86 -2.75
C ALA A 102 -10.78 12.76 -2.85
N THR A 103 -11.42 13.68 -3.57
CA THR A 103 -12.88 13.66 -3.77
C THR A 103 -13.32 12.42 -4.54
N LEU A 104 -12.60 12.06 -5.60
CA LEU A 104 -12.85 10.85 -6.38
C LEU A 104 -12.65 9.57 -5.55
N ARG A 105 -11.58 9.50 -4.76
CA ARG A 105 -11.35 8.40 -3.82
C ARG A 105 -12.48 8.27 -2.83
N ASN A 106 -12.93 9.38 -2.24
CA ASN A 106 -14.07 9.38 -1.32
C ASN A 106 -15.36 8.92 -1.99
N LEU A 107 -15.63 9.33 -3.23
CA LEU A 107 -16.76 8.82 -4.01
C LEU A 107 -16.73 7.29 -4.13
N ILE A 108 -15.58 6.73 -4.52
CA ILE A 108 -15.43 5.28 -4.71
C ILE A 108 -15.51 4.56 -3.37
N LYS A 109 -14.80 5.06 -2.34
CA LYS A 109 -14.78 4.51 -0.98
C LYS A 109 -16.18 4.44 -0.38
N ASP A 110 -16.94 5.53 -0.48
CA ASP A 110 -18.33 5.57 -0.02
C ASP A 110 -19.22 4.59 -0.79
N THR A 111 -19.06 4.53 -2.11
CA THR A 111 -19.86 3.64 -2.96
C THR A 111 -19.59 2.18 -2.61
N LEU A 112 -18.31 1.79 -2.53
CA LEU A 112 -17.91 0.42 -2.16
C LEU A 112 -18.35 0.06 -0.75
N LYS A 113 -18.26 1.01 0.20
CA LYS A 113 -18.75 0.80 1.58
C LYS A 113 -20.25 0.53 1.62
N CYS A 114 -21.04 1.33 0.91
CA CYS A 114 -22.48 1.09 0.81
C CYS A 114 -22.82 -0.26 0.15
N ILE A 115 -22.01 -0.71 -0.81
CA ILE A 115 -22.19 -2.03 -1.44
C ILE A 115 -21.88 -3.17 -0.45
N THR A 116 -20.79 -3.04 0.33
CA THR A 116 -20.44 -4.04 1.35
C THR A 116 -21.45 -4.10 2.49
N ASP A 117 -22.00 -2.96 2.91
CA ASP A 117 -22.93 -2.88 4.05
C ASP A 117 -24.33 -3.44 3.70
N ASN A 118 -24.75 -3.35 2.42
CA ASN A 118 -26.08 -3.76 1.97
C ASN A 118 -26.19 -5.25 1.57
N THR A 119 -25.18 -6.09 1.86
CA THR A 119 -25.17 -7.57 1.71
C THR A 119 -25.57 -8.18 0.35
N THR A 120 -25.83 -7.39 -0.68
CA THR A 120 -26.27 -7.87 -2.01
C THR A 120 -25.15 -8.53 -2.82
N VAL A 121 -23.89 -8.33 -2.45
CA VAL A 121 -22.72 -8.86 -3.17
C VAL A 121 -21.68 -9.37 -2.17
N ASN A 122 -21.23 -10.62 -2.32
CA ASN A 122 -20.13 -11.19 -1.55
C ASN A 122 -18.79 -10.59 -2.04
N SER A 123 -18.53 -9.31 -1.76
CA SER A 123 -17.43 -8.58 -2.38
C SER A 123 -16.18 -8.55 -1.49
N LYS A 124 -15.54 -9.70 -1.31
CA LYS A 124 -14.19 -9.79 -0.71
C LYS A 124 -13.22 -8.78 -1.35
N ASP A 125 -13.36 -8.56 -2.66
CA ASP A 125 -12.56 -7.60 -3.44
C ASP A 125 -12.81 -6.15 -3.03
N ALA A 126 -14.06 -5.76 -2.73
CA ALA A 126 -14.35 -4.41 -2.24
C ALA A 126 -13.77 -4.20 -0.83
N ALA A 127 -13.88 -5.20 0.05
CA ALA A 127 -13.29 -5.14 1.39
C ALA A 127 -11.75 -5.07 1.36
N ARG A 128 -11.10 -5.78 0.42
CA ARG A 128 -9.65 -5.65 0.17
C ARG A 128 -9.31 -4.26 -0.36
N THR A 129 -10.07 -3.76 -1.33
CA THR A 129 -9.89 -2.42 -1.90
C THR A 129 -10.01 -1.33 -0.83
N LEU A 130 -11.03 -1.37 0.02
CA LEU A 130 -11.23 -0.42 1.12
C LEU A 130 -10.08 -0.43 2.14
N ARG A 131 -9.49 -1.61 2.41
CA ARG A 131 -8.31 -1.73 3.26
C ARG A 131 -7.09 -1.06 2.61
N ASN A 132 -6.85 -1.31 1.33
CA ASN A 132 -5.77 -0.66 0.58
C ASN A 132 -5.93 0.86 0.57
N MET A 133 -7.16 1.38 0.38
CA MET A 133 -7.41 2.82 0.43
C MET A 133 -7.09 3.43 1.81
N LYS A 134 -7.48 2.73 2.89
CA LYS A 134 -7.14 3.15 4.26
C LYS A 134 -5.63 3.12 4.50
N HIS A 135 -4.94 2.17 3.90
CA HIS A 135 -3.49 2.07 3.95
C HIS A 135 -2.82 3.30 3.33
N THR A 136 -3.23 3.68 2.12
CA THR A 136 -2.75 4.89 1.43
C THR A 136 -3.04 6.16 2.23
N ASP A 137 -4.21 6.26 2.89
CA ASP A 137 -4.56 7.40 3.74
C ASP A 137 -3.54 7.58 4.88
N ASN A 138 -3.11 6.48 5.50
CA ASN A 138 -2.11 6.51 6.56
C ASN A 138 -0.74 6.95 6.02
N ILE A 139 -0.35 6.49 4.82
CA ILE A 139 0.92 6.92 4.19
C ILE A 139 0.85 8.41 3.88
N ALA A 140 -0.21 8.90 3.25
CA ALA A 140 -0.37 10.31 2.90
C ALA A 140 -0.34 11.22 4.13
N LEU A 141 -0.96 10.80 5.24
CA LEU A 141 -0.88 11.49 6.53
C LEU A 141 0.55 11.50 7.08
N GLN A 142 1.24 10.37 7.05
CA GLN A 142 2.63 10.29 7.51
C GLN A 142 3.60 11.12 6.67
N VAL A 143 3.38 11.18 5.36
CA VAL A 143 4.12 12.04 4.42
C VAL A 143 3.91 13.51 4.75
N LYS A 144 2.64 13.89 4.92
CA LYS A 144 2.24 15.26 5.28
C LYS A 144 2.79 15.69 6.64
N GLU A 145 2.86 14.76 7.59
CA GLU A 145 3.29 15.04 8.96
C GLU A 145 4.81 14.97 9.17
N ASN A 146 5.58 14.16 8.43
CA ASN A 146 6.96 13.81 8.86
C ASN A 146 8.07 13.81 7.78
N LEU A 147 7.80 13.94 6.49
CA LEU A 147 8.80 13.55 5.48
C LEU A 147 9.45 14.74 4.75
N ARG A 148 10.45 15.34 5.40
CA ARG A 148 11.55 16.06 4.73
C ARG A 148 12.51 15.05 4.08
N ILE A 149 11.99 14.27 3.13
CA ILE A 149 12.77 13.29 2.35
C ILE A 149 13.82 14.05 1.54
N PRO A 150 15.12 13.71 1.65
CA PRO A 150 16.20 14.42 0.96
C PRO A 150 16.39 13.99 -0.51
N PHE A 151 15.45 13.26 -1.09
CA PHE A 151 15.51 12.73 -2.46
C PHE A 151 14.11 12.66 -3.07
N ASP A 152 14.05 12.50 -4.39
CA ASP A 152 12.81 12.30 -5.12
C ASP A 152 12.21 10.91 -4.83
N SER A 153 11.20 10.88 -3.96
CA SER A 153 10.49 9.65 -3.59
C SER A 153 9.73 9.01 -4.75
N ILE A 154 9.49 9.74 -5.85
CA ILE A 154 8.78 9.25 -7.04
C ILE A 154 9.60 8.12 -7.70
N THR A 155 10.92 8.30 -7.77
CA THR A 155 11.82 7.28 -8.34
C THR A 155 11.70 5.93 -7.62
N VAL A 156 11.45 5.94 -6.31
CA VAL A 156 11.30 4.71 -5.52
C VAL A 156 9.92 4.09 -5.73
N LEU A 157 8.88 4.89 -5.91
CA LEU A 157 7.52 4.40 -6.19
C LEU A 157 7.39 3.73 -7.56
N ASP A 158 8.09 4.25 -8.56
CA ASP A 158 8.05 3.71 -9.92
C ASP A 158 8.74 2.36 -10.04
N ASP A 159 9.69 2.07 -9.15
CA ASP A 159 10.49 0.85 -9.18
C ASP A 159 10.75 0.28 -7.78
N VAL A 160 9.67 0.11 -7.01
CA VAL A 160 9.73 -0.43 -5.64
C VAL A 160 10.45 -1.79 -5.62
N GLU A 161 10.25 -2.62 -6.65
CA GLU A 161 10.89 -3.94 -6.73
C GLU A 161 12.41 -3.85 -6.84
N THR A 162 12.94 -2.97 -7.69
CA THR A 162 14.40 -2.79 -7.83
C THR A 162 15.01 -2.23 -6.55
N PHE A 163 14.37 -1.27 -5.89
CA PHE A 163 14.89 -0.73 -4.63
C PHE A 163 14.68 -1.65 -3.43
N ALA A 164 13.66 -2.50 -3.44
CA ALA A 164 13.47 -3.53 -2.41
C ALA A 164 14.43 -4.72 -2.60
N ASN A 165 14.89 -4.95 -3.84
CA ASN A 165 15.88 -5.98 -4.12
C ASN A 165 17.23 -5.65 -3.46
N GLY A 166 17.75 -6.58 -2.64
CA GLY A 166 18.95 -6.36 -1.86
C GLY A 166 18.74 -5.51 -0.60
N ALA A 167 17.53 -4.99 -0.34
CA ALA A 167 17.23 -4.17 0.84
C ALA A 167 17.29 -4.97 2.16
N GLU A 168 17.44 -6.30 2.12
CA GLU A 168 17.69 -7.12 3.30
C GLU A 168 18.96 -6.69 4.06
N VAL A 169 19.93 -6.08 3.37
CA VAL A 169 21.17 -5.55 3.98
C VAL A 169 20.87 -4.46 5.01
N LEU A 170 19.71 -3.80 4.94
CA LEU A 170 19.29 -2.83 5.95
C LEU A 170 19.14 -3.48 7.34
N ALA A 171 18.87 -4.78 7.40
CA ALA A 171 18.79 -5.51 8.67
C ALA A 171 20.16 -5.61 9.39
N ASP A 172 21.26 -5.40 8.65
CA ASP A 172 22.63 -5.44 9.17
C ASP A 172 23.02 -4.09 9.82
N LEU A 173 22.23 -3.03 9.58
CA LEU A 173 22.47 -1.71 10.15
C LEU A 173 22.39 -1.72 11.68
N SER A 174 23.25 -0.93 12.32
CA SER A 174 23.30 -0.84 13.79
C SER A 174 21.99 -0.32 14.39
N GLN A 175 21.29 0.54 13.64
CA GLN A 175 19.96 1.07 13.97
C GLN A 175 18.93 -0.06 14.15
N MET A 176 19.05 -1.16 13.39
CA MET A 176 18.10 -2.28 13.46
C MET A 176 18.23 -3.14 14.71
N ARG A 177 19.29 -2.96 15.51
CA ARG A 177 19.50 -3.74 16.75
C ARG A 177 18.36 -3.58 17.75
N CYS A 178 17.75 -2.41 17.85
CA CYS A 178 16.60 -2.22 18.74
C CYS A 178 15.38 -3.03 18.27
N ALA A 179 15.29 -3.36 16.98
CA ALA A 179 14.26 -4.21 16.41
C ALA A 179 14.62 -5.71 16.39
N TYR A 180 15.72 -6.13 17.03
CA TYR A 180 16.07 -7.56 17.10
C TYR A 180 15.07 -8.38 17.93
N PHE A 181 14.94 -9.66 17.58
CA PHE A 181 14.14 -10.62 18.32
C PHE A 181 14.82 -10.97 19.66
N SER A 182 14.02 -11.37 20.65
CA SER A 182 14.56 -11.71 21.96
C SER A 182 15.48 -12.93 21.89
N PRO A 183 16.52 -13.01 22.74
CA PRO A 183 17.40 -14.19 22.83
C PRO A 183 16.64 -15.50 22.96
N ALA A 184 15.65 -15.56 23.85
CA ALA A 184 14.82 -16.75 24.05
C ALA A 184 14.11 -17.19 22.75
N ALA A 185 13.67 -16.24 21.92
CA ALA A 185 12.97 -16.52 20.68
C ALA A 185 13.90 -17.03 19.56
N VAL A 186 15.17 -16.61 19.55
CA VAL A 186 16.13 -17.00 18.50
C VAL A 186 16.90 -18.29 18.84
N VAL A 187 17.06 -18.60 20.13
CA VAL A 187 17.74 -19.83 20.57
C VAL A 187 16.90 -21.07 20.32
N SER A 188 15.57 -20.97 20.43
CA SER A 188 14.67 -22.11 20.18
C SER A 188 14.72 -22.63 18.76
N PHE A 189 15.15 -21.80 17.80
CA PHE A 189 15.25 -22.20 16.39
C PHE A 189 16.51 -21.57 15.76
N PRO A 190 17.69 -22.11 16.07
CA PRO A 190 18.93 -21.52 15.61
C PRO A 190 19.00 -21.60 14.08
N PRO A 191 19.52 -20.55 13.42
CA PRO A 191 19.79 -20.60 12.00
C PRO A 191 20.87 -21.64 11.71
N THR A 192 20.61 -22.50 10.72
CA THR A 192 21.57 -23.49 10.21
C THR A 192 22.01 -23.09 8.79
N ASP A 193 23.22 -23.50 8.40
CA ASP A 193 23.81 -23.15 7.09
C ASP A 193 22.98 -23.67 5.89
N GLU A 194 22.15 -24.70 6.11
CA GLU A 194 21.23 -25.26 5.11
C GLU A 194 19.95 -24.41 4.92
N ASN A 195 19.67 -23.47 5.83
CA ASN A 195 18.41 -22.71 5.89
C ASN A 195 18.59 -21.27 5.38
N ILE A 196 19.14 -21.08 4.18
CA ILE A 196 19.19 -19.74 3.56
C ILE A 196 17.76 -19.26 3.16
N GLY A 197 16.79 -20.17 3.11
CA GLY A 197 15.37 -19.87 2.89
C GLY A 197 14.48 -20.10 4.12
N ALA A 198 13.30 -19.48 4.12
CA ALA A 198 12.31 -19.68 5.17
C ALA A 198 11.73 -21.11 5.09
N THR A 199 12.22 -22.02 5.94
CA THR A 199 11.56 -23.32 6.10
C THR A 199 10.14 -23.12 6.62
N PRO A 200 9.19 -24.03 6.32
CA PRO A 200 7.82 -23.93 6.83
C PRO A 200 7.76 -23.80 8.36
N PHE A 201 8.70 -24.43 9.07
CA PHE A 201 8.84 -24.33 10.53
C PHE A 201 9.30 -22.94 10.97
N LEU A 202 10.36 -22.41 10.35
CA LEU A 202 10.84 -21.06 10.63
C LEU A 202 9.78 -19.99 10.30
N SER A 203 9.07 -20.12 9.17
CA SER A 203 7.98 -19.21 8.82
C SER A 203 6.87 -19.21 9.87
N ARG A 204 6.46 -20.38 10.39
CA ARG A 204 5.45 -20.46 11.46
C ARG A 204 5.95 -19.84 12.76
N HIS A 205 7.21 -20.11 13.12
CA HIS A 205 7.85 -19.51 14.29
C HIS A 205 7.89 -17.99 14.19
N LEU A 206 8.38 -17.45 13.06
CA LEU A 206 8.40 -16.02 12.79
C LEU A 206 7.02 -15.39 12.81
N GLN A 207 6.00 -16.08 12.27
CA GLN A 207 4.62 -15.60 12.32
C GLN A 207 4.13 -15.38 13.77
N GLN A 208 4.56 -16.20 14.73
CA GLN A 208 4.25 -16.03 16.14
C GLN A 208 5.04 -14.87 16.77
N LEU A 209 6.31 -14.68 16.37
CA LEU A 209 7.16 -13.60 16.87
C LEU A 209 6.77 -12.21 16.33
N LEU A 210 6.22 -12.15 15.12
CA LEU A 210 5.78 -10.93 14.42
C LEU A 210 4.44 -10.42 14.95
N THR A 211 4.39 -10.16 16.25
CA THR A 211 3.26 -9.48 16.91
C THR A 211 3.03 -8.08 16.32
N PRO A 212 1.83 -7.49 16.44
CA PRO A 212 1.58 -6.12 15.99
C PRO A 212 2.60 -5.12 16.54
N LYS A 213 2.95 -5.24 17.83
CA LYS A 213 3.99 -4.44 18.48
C LYS A 213 5.36 -4.61 17.83
N LYS A 214 5.73 -5.84 17.46
CA LYS A 214 7.01 -6.12 16.81
C LYS A 214 7.08 -5.53 15.40
N LYS A 215 5.99 -5.67 14.64
CA LYS A 215 5.86 -5.09 13.30
C LYS A 215 5.96 -3.58 13.34
N GLU A 216 5.25 -2.96 14.28
CA GLU A 216 5.31 -1.51 14.51
C GLU A 216 6.73 -1.05 14.86
N GLN A 217 7.41 -1.77 15.76
CA GLN A 217 8.80 -1.46 16.12
C GLN A 217 9.73 -1.49 14.91
N ILE A 218 9.62 -2.50 14.05
CA ILE A 218 10.41 -2.60 12.82
C ILE A 218 10.13 -1.41 11.89
N CYS A 219 8.84 -1.10 11.68
CA CYS A 219 8.43 0.05 10.87
C CYS A 219 8.93 1.39 11.42
N GLN A 220 8.95 1.57 12.74
CA GLN A 220 9.46 2.79 13.38
C GLN A 220 10.97 2.97 13.13
N VAL A 221 11.75 1.89 13.18
CA VAL A 221 13.19 1.97 12.87
C VAL A 221 13.43 2.29 11.41
N LEU A 222 12.71 1.63 10.49
CA LEU A 222 12.78 1.95 9.06
C LEU A 222 12.42 3.42 8.80
N LYS A 223 11.37 3.94 9.45
CA LYS A 223 11.00 5.37 9.37
C LYS A 223 12.13 6.28 9.86
N SER A 224 12.79 5.93 10.97
CA SER A 224 13.95 6.69 11.47
C SER A 224 15.12 6.67 10.48
N ILE A 225 15.38 5.55 9.82
CA ILE A 225 16.39 5.45 8.74
C ILE A 225 15.99 6.35 7.57
N ILE A 226 14.70 6.34 7.18
CA ILE A 226 14.21 7.15 6.07
C ILE A 226 14.41 8.66 6.34
N GLU A 227 14.19 9.09 7.58
CA GLU A 227 14.25 10.50 7.98
C GLU A 227 15.66 11.00 8.23
N ASN A 228 16.55 10.14 8.77
CA ASN A 228 17.79 10.59 9.39
C ASN A 228 19.06 9.99 8.76
N HIS A 229 18.94 9.00 7.88
CA HIS A 229 20.12 8.34 7.34
C HIS A 229 20.80 9.20 6.25
N PRO A 230 22.12 9.43 6.32
CA PRO A 230 22.80 10.36 5.42
C PRO A 230 23.00 9.83 3.99
N LEU A 231 22.92 8.50 3.80
CA LEU A 231 23.14 7.85 2.50
C LEU A 231 21.82 7.67 1.72
N PRO A 232 21.59 8.41 0.61
CA PRO A 232 20.32 8.40 -0.11
C PRO A 232 19.89 7.01 -0.60
N ASP A 233 20.83 6.16 -1.04
CA ASP A 233 20.47 4.83 -1.57
C ASP A 233 19.91 3.92 -0.48
N LEU A 234 20.47 3.96 0.74
CA LEU A 234 19.92 3.22 1.88
C LEU A 234 18.56 3.78 2.31
N VAL A 235 18.36 5.09 2.15
CA VAL A 235 17.09 5.76 2.45
C VAL A 235 16.02 5.33 1.44
N LYS A 236 16.36 5.24 0.15
CA LYS A 236 15.49 4.71 -0.91
C LYS A 236 15.12 3.24 -0.69
N GLN A 237 16.12 2.41 -0.37
CA GLN A 237 15.89 1.00 -0.03
C GLN A 237 15.00 0.87 1.22
N ALA A 238 15.22 1.70 2.24
CA ALA A 238 14.41 1.69 3.46
C ALA A 238 12.97 2.11 3.17
N LEU A 239 12.76 3.07 2.28
CA LEU A 239 11.43 3.48 1.81
C LEU A 239 10.74 2.36 1.03
N ALA A 240 11.43 1.74 0.07
CA ALA A 240 10.89 0.62 -0.69
C ALA A 240 10.48 -0.55 0.22
N LEU A 241 11.37 -0.91 1.16
CA LEU A 241 11.13 -1.95 2.14
C LEU A 241 9.99 -1.61 3.10
N TYR A 242 9.90 -0.35 3.52
CA TYR A 242 8.80 0.13 4.35
C TYR A 242 7.47 -0.07 3.64
N MET A 243 7.40 0.29 2.35
CA MET A 243 6.20 0.13 1.53
C MET A 243 5.82 -1.34 1.32
N THR A 244 6.78 -2.22 1.04
CA THR A 244 6.48 -3.65 0.86
C THR A 244 5.95 -4.29 2.14
N LEU A 245 6.59 -4.03 3.29
CA LEU A 245 6.16 -4.60 4.58
C LEU A 245 4.81 -4.05 5.03
N MET A 246 4.50 -2.81 4.69
CA MET A 246 3.24 -2.17 5.03
C MET A 246 2.05 -2.68 4.20
N GLY A 247 2.29 -3.40 3.09
CA GLY A 247 1.25 -4.05 2.30
C GLY A 247 0.60 -5.26 3.00
N ASP A 248 -0.74 -5.27 3.06
CA ASP A 248 -1.54 -6.32 3.72
C ASP A 248 -1.36 -7.72 3.10
N ASP A 249 -0.91 -7.80 1.85
CA ASP A 249 -0.79 -9.05 1.09
C ASP A 249 0.59 -9.71 1.19
N ILE A 250 1.59 -9.04 1.79
CA ILE A 250 2.95 -9.55 1.86
C ILE A 250 3.15 -10.34 3.17
N PRO A 251 3.42 -11.64 3.13
CA PRO A 251 3.70 -12.42 4.31
C PRO A 251 5.06 -12.03 4.90
N TRP A 252 5.04 -11.20 5.95
CA TRP A 252 6.23 -10.72 6.66
C TRP A 252 7.21 -11.84 7.03
N GLN A 253 6.69 -13.00 7.46
CA GLN A 253 7.47 -14.16 7.87
C GLN A 253 8.26 -14.84 6.73
N LYS A 254 7.99 -14.47 5.48
CA LYS A 254 8.73 -14.92 4.30
C LYS A 254 9.61 -13.83 3.69
N HIS A 255 9.51 -12.61 4.19
CA HIS A 255 10.22 -11.48 3.60
C HIS A 255 11.74 -11.60 3.85
N PRO A 256 12.60 -11.48 2.83
CA PRO A 256 14.06 -11.62 2.96
C PRO A 256 14.66 -10.76 4.07
N PHE A 257 14.28 -9.48 4.13
CA PHE A 257 14.67 -8.59 5.22
C PHE A 257 14.29 -9.11 6.63
N ILE A 258 13.08 -9.64 6.82
CA ILE A 258 12.64 -10.15 8.13
C ILE A 258 13.42 -11.41 8.51
N LEU A 259 13.69 -12.27 7.53
CA LEU A 259 14.56 -13.43 7.70
C LEU A 259 15.95 -12.95 8.14
N ARG A 260 16.58 -12.05 7.38
CA ARG A 260 17.90 -11.48 7.71
C ARG A 260 17.93 -10.87 9.12
N LEU A 261 16.89 -10.13 9.50
CA LEU A 261 16.76 -9.55 10.84
C LEU A 261 16.73 -10.63 11.94
N TYR A 262 16.07 -11.76 11.67
CA TYR A 262 16.07 -12.91 12.57
C TYR A 262 17.46 -13.55 12.70
N TYR A 263 18.15 -13.80 11.57
CA TYR A 263 19.52 -14.32 11.57
C TYR A 263 20.46 -13.39 12.35
N ASN A 264 20.38 -12.08 12.13
CA ASN A 264 21.20 -11.09 12.81
C ASN A 264 20.93 -11.07 14.32
N SER A 265 19.66 -11.23 14.72
CA SER A 265 19.29 -11.33 16.13
C SER A 265 19.96 -12.53 16.81
N TYR A 266 19.98 -13.69 16.15
CA TYR A 266 20.67 -14.89 16.65
C TYR A 266 22.18 -14.69 16.76
N TRP A 267 22.83 -14.21 15.70
CA TRP A 267 24.28 -14.02 15.68
C TRP A 267 24.72 -12.96 16.69
N HIS A 268 23.93 -11.92 16.87
CA HIS A 268 24.18 -10.91 17.89
C HIS A 268 24.21 -11.51 19.30
N TRP A 269 23.20 -12.33 19.64
CA TRP A 269 23.17 -13.05 20.90
C TRP A 269 24.36 -14.00 21.07
N LYS A 270 24.70 -14.77 20.02
CA LYS A 270 25.80 -15.75 20.07
C LYS A 270 27.16 -15.07 20.30
N VAL A 271 27.40 -13.92 19.65
CA VAL A 271 28.61 -13.14 19.85
C VAL A 271 28.70 -12.57 21.27
N GLN A 272 27.58 -12.10 21.84
CA GLN A 272 27.53 -11.65 23.24
C GLN A 272 27.92 -12.78 24.20
N GLN A 273 27.33 -13.97 24.03
CA GLN A 273 27.65 -15.15 24.86
C GLN A 273 29.13 -15.54 24.83
N ILE A 274 29.77 -15.47 23.65
CA ILE A 274 31.20 -15.77 23.52
C ILE A 274 32.05 -14.72 24.23
N ARG A 275 31.68 -13.44 24.11
CA ARG A 275 32.38 -12.33 24.80
C ARG A 275 32.28 -12.46 26.31
N ASP A 276 31.09 -12.74 26.83
CA ASP A 276 30.86 -12.84 28.28
C ASP A 276 31.69 -13.98 28.89
N LYS A 277 31.72 -15.15 28.23
CA LYS A 277 32.56 -16.30 28.64
C LYS A 277 34.05 -15.99 28.57
N ALA A 278 34.50 -15.24 27.56
CA ALA A 278 35.89 -14.83 27.44
C ALA A 278 36.30 -13.87 28.57
N THR A 279 35.41 -12.97 29.00
CA THR A 279 35.67 -12.07 30.13
C THR A 279 35.62 -12.74 31.51
N GLU A 280 34.85 -13.83 31.66
CA GLU A 280 34.82 -14.63 32.89
C GLU A 280 36.11 -15.47 33.07
N GLY A 281 36.69 -15.97 31.97
CA GLY A 281 37.94 -16.76 31.99
C GLY A 281 39.23 -15.96 32.24
N VAL A 282 39.18 -14.63 32.33
CA VAL A 282 40.34 -13.75 32.62
C VAL A 282 40.43 -13.38 34.11
N LYS A 283 39.45 -13.80 34.92
CA LYS A 283 39.39 -13.49 36.37
C LYS A 283 39.92 -14.60 37.29
N THR A 284 40.67 -15.57 36.77
CA THR A 284 41.37 -16.62 37.55
C THR A 284 42.87 -16.45 37.44
#